data_AF-A0A355T379-F1
#
_entry.id   AF-A0A355T379-F1
#
_cell.length_a   1.000
_cell.length_b   1.000
_cell.length_c   1.000
_cell.angle_alpha   90.00
_cell.angle_beta   90.00
_cell.angle_gamma   90.00
#
_symmetry.space_group_name_H-M   'P 1'
#
loop_
_entity.id
_entity.type
_entity.pdbx_description
1 polymer ?
#
loop_
_entity_poly.entity_id
_entity_poly.type
_entity_poly.pdbx_seq_one_letter_code
_entity_poly.pdbx_strand_id
1 'polypeptide(L)'
;ALDYKMGGAYSIHVAHPLGTFLLQGSAGYVTGALDAYRADVVILGVGGVAAQTRSYQQDYWEQIVRVLRPDRVFPVHWDSLTDPLQDKPVMPNMLWSRVLDFQAEAGVNYALDNARKDGIDAALFPMWEEIVLFKQ
;
A
#
# COMPACT_ATOMS: atom_id res chain seq x y z
N ALA A 1 -13.67 2.82 20.45
CA ALA A 1 -12.66 2.43 19.44
C ALA A 1 -11.24 2.46 20.01
N LEU A 2 -10.85 3.51 20.74
CA LEU A 2 -9.49 3.64 21.30
C LEU A 2 -9.18 2.70 22.48
N ASP A 3 -10.20 2.13 23.14
CA ASP A 3 -10.01 1.19 24.25
C ASP A 3 -9.56 -0.21 23.81
N TYR A 4 -9.60 -0.50 22.50
CA TYR A 4 -9.17 -1.78 21.97
C TYR A 4 -7.65 -1.79 21.76
N LYS A 5 -6.95 -2.67 22.49
CA LYS A 5 -5.50 -2.83 22.34
C LYS A 5 -5.19 -3.58 21.05
N MET A 6 -4.54 -2.90 20.12
CA MET A 6 -3.97 -3.51 18.91
C MET A 6 -2.84 -4.48 19.31
N GLY A 7 -2.93 -5.74 18.87
CA GLY A 7 -1.90 -6.77 19.08
C GLY A 7 -0.71 -6.69 18.11
N GLY A 8 -0.49 -5.52 17.52
CA GLY A 8 0.48 -5.27 16.45
C GLY A 8 -0.15 -5.09 15.07
N ALA A 9 0.69 -4.66 14.14
CA ALA A 9 0.42 -4.61 12.71
C ALA A 9 1.48 -5.47 11.99
N TYR A 10 1.08 -6.16 10.93
CA TYR A 10 1.92 -7.16 10.27
C TYR A 10 1.92 -6.94 8.76
N SER A 11 3.10 -7.11 8.15
CA SER A 11 3.23 -7.35 6.72
C SER A 11 2.97 -8.83 6.45
N ILE A 12 2.18 -9.14 5.42
CA ILE A 12 1.84 -10.53 5.09
C ILE A 12 2.58 -10.90 3.81
N HIS A 13 3.55 -11.80 3.91
CA HIS A 13 4.24 -12.39 2.77
C HIS A 13 3.58 -13.72 2.40
N VAL A 14 3.26 -13.90 1.12
CA VAL A 14 2.63 -15.13 0.60
C VAL A 14 3.48 -15.68 -0.53
N ALA A 15 3.86 -16.94 -0.40
CA ALA A 15 4.55 -17.70 -1.44
C ALA A 15 3.60 -18.71 -2.08
N HIS A 16 3.51 -18.67 -3.40
CA HIS A 16 2.76 -19.59 -4.23
C HIS A 16 3.72 -20.20 -5.28
N PRO A 17 3.51 -21.44 -5.78
CA PRO A 17 4.40 -22.03 -6.79
C PRO A 17 4.60 -21.20 -8.07
N LEU A 18 3.64 -20.33 -8.39
CA LEU A 18 3.69 -19.45 -9.57
C LEU A 18 4.23 -18.04 -9.28
N GLY A 19 4.47 -17.69 -8.01
CA GLY A 19 4.92 -16.34 -7.65
C GLY A 19 4.68 -15.99 -6.19
N THR A 20 5.13 -14.81 -5.81
CA THR A 20 5.14 -14.30 -4.44
C THR A 20 4.53 -12.91 -4.39
N PHE A 21 3.76 -12.63 -3.33
CA PHE A 21 3.31 -11.28 -3.07
C PHE A 21 3.46 -10.88 -1.60
N LEU A 22 3.55 -9.58 -1.36
CA LEU A 22 3.49 -8.99 -0.03
C LEU A 22 2.34 -8.01 0.08
N LEU A 23 1.52 -8.16 1.13
CA LEU A 23 0.53 -7.18 1.55
C LEU A 23 1.08 -6.34 2.71
N GLN A 24 1.30 -5.06 2.44
CA GLN A 24 1.63 -4.05 3.43
C GLN A 24 0.35 -3.27 3.77
N GLY A 25 -0.34 -3.65 4.85
CA GLY A 25 -1.68 -3.12 5.15
C GLY A 25 -1.74 -1.65 5.59
N SER A 26 -0.60 -1.01 5.92
CA SER A 26 -0.53 0.38 6.37
C SER A 26 0.80 1.03 5.98
N ALA A 27 0.86 2.37 5.94
CA ALA A 27 2.06 3.12 5.60
C ALA A 27 3.13 3.19 6.71
N GLY A 28 3.27 2.11 7.48
CA GLY A 28 4.29 1.92 8.51
C GLY A 28 5.40 0.99 8.04
N TYR A 29 6.61 1.15 8.58
CA TYR A 29 7.71 0.22 8.31
C TYR A 29 8.59 0.04 9.56
N VAL A 30 9.37 -1.05 9.55
CA VAL A 30 10.47 -1.28 10.47
C VAL A 30 11.71 -1.51 9.62
N THR A 31 12.77 -0.73 9.85
CA THR A 31 14.00 -0.82 9.07
C THR A 31 14.57 -2.24 9.09
N GLY A 32 14.85 -2.78 7.90
CA GLY A 32 15.45 -4.11 7.72
C GLY A 32 14.50 -5.30 7.93
N ALA A 33 13.22 -5.06 8.26
CA ALA A 33 12.29 -6.15 8.56
C ALA A 33 12.02 -7.08 7.36
N LEU A 34 12.23 -6.59 6.13
CA LEU A 34 11.94 -7.30 4.89
C LEU A 34 13.19 -7.67 4.09
N ASP A 35 14.40 -7.45 4.61
CA ASP A 35 15.68 -7.66 3.90
C ASP A 35 15.87 -9.08 3.37
N ALA A 36 15.36 -10.06 4.10
CA ALA A 36 15.44 -11.48 3.77
C ALA A 36 14.36 -11.96 2.77
N TYR A 37 13.43 -11.09 2.37
CA TYR A 37 12.28 -11.46 1.55
C TYR A 37 12.39 -10.88 0.13
N ARG A 38 11.63 -11.50 -0.78
CA ARG A 38 11.36 -11.02 -2.13
C ARG A 38 9.88 -11.17 -2.42
N ALA A 39 9.33 -10.28 -3.23
CA ALA A 39 7.95 -10.37 -3.67
C ALA A 39 7.86 -9.89 -5.11
N ASP A 40 7.25 -10.68 -5.99
CA ASP A 40 7.02 -10.30 -7.39
C ASP A 40 5.97 -9.19 -7.49
N VAL A 41 5.02 -9.20 -6.54
CA VAL A 41 3.96 -8.18 -6.40
C VAL A 41 3.95 -7.59 -5.00
N VAL A 42 3.88 -6.27 -4.88
CA VAL A 42 3.65 -5.57 -3.61
C VAL A 42 2.29 -4.87 -3.62
N ILE A 43 1.43 -5.26 -2.68
CA ILE A 43 0.17 -4.59 -2.39
C ILE A 43 0.44 -3.59 -1.26
N LEU A 44 0.52 -2.30 -1.61
CA LEU A 44 1.11 -1.25 -0.78
C LEU A 44 0.04 -0.35 -0.15
N GLY A 45 -0.08 -0.35 1.17
CA GLY A 45 -0.88 0.63 1.90
C GLY A 45 -0.30 2.03 1.76
N VAL A 46 -1.07 2.98 1.24
CA VAL A 46 -0.64 4.38 1.05
C VAL A 46 -1.37 5.38 1.94
N GLY A 47 -2.27 4.91 2.79
CA GLY A 47 -3.03 5.75 3.71
C GLY A 47 -2.14 6.59 4.61
N GLY A 48 -2.31 7.92 4.55
CA GLY A 48 -1.54 8.89 5.34
C GLY A 48 -0.09 9.09 4.93
N VAL A 49 0.43 8.39 3.90
CA VAL A 49 1.84 8.48 3.50
C VAL A 49 2.22 9.89 3.01
N ALA A 50 1.31 10.55 2.28
CA ALA A 50 1.54 11.87 1.71
C ALA A 50 1.63 12.99 2.77
N ALA A 51 1.01 12.78 3.93
CA ALA A 51 1.10 13.69 5.08
C ALA A 51 2.44 13.57 5.84
N GLN A 52 3.23 12.52 5.57
CA GLN A 52 4.50 12.31 6.24
C GLN A 52 5.62 13.19 5.66
N THR A 53 6.71 13.32 6.41
CA THR A 53 7.91 14.01 5.93
C THR A 53 8.48 13.37 4.66
N ARG A 54 9.20 14.14 3.84
CA ARG A 54 9.84 13.61 2.63
C ARG A 54 10.81 12.46 2.92
N SER A 55 11.55 12.53 4.01
CA SER A 55 12.45 11.45 4.43
C SER A 55 11.67 10.19 4.78
N TYR A 56 10.59 10.30 5.56
CA TYR A 56 9.76 9.15 5.89
C TYR A 56 9.15 8.51 4.64
N GLN A 57 8.66 9.33 3.69
CA GLN A 57 8.16 8.84 2.41
C GLN A 57 9.25 8.07 1.64
N GLN A 58 10.47 8.60 1.56
CA GLN A 58 11.58 7.93 0.91
C GLN A 58 11.94 6.61 1.61
N ASP A 59 12.05 6.63 2.93
CA ASP A 59 12.38 5.46 3.74
C ASP A 59 11.29 4.39 3.62
N TYR A 60 10.00 4.78 3.61
CA TYR A 60 8.90 3.83 3.45
C TYR A 60 8.98 3.10 2.10
N TRP A 61 9.24 3.82 1.01
CA TRP A 61 9.44 3.20 -0.31
C TRP A 61 10.65 2.25 -0.31
N GLU A 62 11.77 2.68 0.28
CA GLU A 62 13.00 1.90 0.35
C GLU A 62 12.80 0.60 1.14
N GLN A 63 12.23 0.71 2.34
CA GLN A 63 12.10 -0.38 3.32
C GLN A 63 10.98 -1.37 2.98
N ILE A 64 10.08 -1.03 2.06
CA ILE A 64 9.02 -1.95 1.63
C ILE A 64 9.18 -2.35 0.17
N VAL A 65 9.24 -1.40 -0.76
CA VAL A 65 9.17 -1.71 -2.19
C VAL A 65 10.54 -2.08 -2.74
N ARG A 66 11.56 -1.23 -2.57
CA ARG A 66 12.88 -1.48 -3.17
C ARG A 66 13.58 -2.70 -2.57
N VAL A 67 13.43 -2.92 -1.26
CA VAL A 67 14.00 -4.11 -0.61
C VAL A 67 13.42 -5.42 -1.17
N LEU A 68 12.12 -5.43 -1.50
CA LEU A 68 11.43 -6.62 -2.03
C LEU A 68 11.68 -6.84 -3.53
N ARG A 69 12.00 -5.77 -4.27
CA ARG A 69 12.27 -5.75 -5.72
C ARG A 69 11.13 -6.34 -6.57
N PRO A 70 9.89 -5.82 -6.45
CA PRO A 70 8.76 -6.33 -7.21
C PRO A 70 8.80 -5.88 -8.67
N ASP A 71 8.11 -6.65 -9.51
CA ASP A 71 7.78 -6.27 -10.87
C ASP A 71 6.53 -5.40 -10.91
N ARG A 72 5.62 -5.54 -9.93
CA ARG A 72 4.36 -4.79 -9.85
C ARG A 72 4.00 -4.28 -8.46
N VAL A 73 3.44 -3.07 -8.39
CA VAL A 73 2.88 -2.46 -7.18
C VAL A 73 1.40 -2.12 -7.35
N PHE A 74 0.58 -2.49 -6.37
CA PHE A 74 -0.83 -2.08 -6.27
C PHE A 74 -1.06 -1.22 -5.02
N PRO A 75 -1.33 0.09 -5.13
CA PRO A 75 -1.67 0.90 -3.97
C PRO A 75 -3.06 0.54 -3.43
N VAL A 76 -3.15 0.36 -2.12
CA VAL A 76 -4.39 0.10 -1.36
C VAL A 76 -4.49 1.03 -0.16
N HIS A 77 -5.61 0.97 0.55
CA HIS A 77 -5.81 1.78 1.76
C HIS A 77 -5.71 3.28 1.44
N TRP A 78 -6.30 3.70 0.32
CA TRP A 78 -6.36 5.08 -0.14
C TRP A 78 -7.79 5.62 -0.18
N ASP A 79 -8.80 4.76 -0.10
CA ASP A 79 -10.22 5.11 -0.10
C ASP A 79 -10.76 5.31 1.32
N SER A 80 -12.05 5.60 1.43
CA SER A 80 -12.68 5.86 2.72
C SER A 80 -12.68 4.63 3.63
N LEU A 81 -12.26 4.83 4.88
CA LEU A 81 -12.25 3.79 5.92
C LEU A 81 -13.58 3.65 6.66
N THR A 82 -14.51 4.57 6.43
CA THR A 82 -15.74 4.70 7.23
C THR A 82 -17.01 4.73 6.40
N ASP A 83 -16.92 5.11 5.13
CA ASP A 83 -18.09 5.16 4.26
C ASP A 83 -18.46 3.74 3.80
N PRO A 84 -19.76 3.45 3.55
CA PRO A 84 -20.20 2.15 3.04
C PRO A 84 -19.59 1.83 1.67
N LEU A 85 -19.37 0.55 1.41
CA LEU A 85 -18.95 0.04 0.10
C LEU A 85 -19.95 0.45 -1.00
N GLN A 86 -19.44 0.82 -2.17
CA GLN A 86 -20.21 1.25 -3.34
C GLN A 86 -19.69 0.58 -4.60
N ASP A 87 -20.43 0.70 -5.71
CA ASP A 87 -20.00 0.23 -7.03
C ASP A 87 -18.83 1.04 -7.63
N LYS A 88 -18.44 2.14 -6.99
CA LYS A 88 -17.34 3.02 -7.40
C LYS A 88 -16.49 3.42 -6.21
N PRO A 89 -15.20 3.75 -6.41
CA PRO A 89 -14.34 4.22 -5.32
C PRO A 89 -14.93 5.40 -4.55
N VAL A 90 -14.96 5.27 -3.24
CA VAL A 90 -15.40 6.35 -2.35
C VAL A 90 -14.18 7.01 -1.74
N MET A 91 -13.94 8.25 -2.15
CA MET A 91 -12.88 9.05 -1.54
C MET A 91 -13.30 9.46 -0.12
N PRO A 92 -12.37 9.48 0.85
CA PRO A 92 -12.68 9.91 2.21
C PRO A 92 -13.32 11.31 2.20
N ASN A 93 -14.39 11.48 2.98
CA ASN A 93 -15.06 12.76 3.08
C ASN A 93 -14.15 13.83 3.75
N MET A 94 -14.43 15.11 3.48
CA MET A 94 -13.56 16.23 3.94
C MET A 94 -13.31 16.26 5.46
N LEU A 95 -14.26 15.77 6.28
CA LEU A 95 -14.09 15.72 7.72
C LEU A 95 -13.02 14.71 8.10
N TRP A 96 -13.08 13.50 7.56
CA TRP A 96 -12.06 12.48 7.81
C TRP A 96 -10.71 12.82 7.20
N SER A 97 -10.70 13.40 5.99
CA SER A 97 -9.45 13.87 5.37
C SER A 97 -8.75 14.92 6.23
N ARG A 98 -9.49 15.78 6.94
CA ARG A 98 -8.91 16.78 7.85
C ARG A 98 -8.49 16.21 9.20
N VAL A 99 -9.27 15.30 9.77
CA VAL A 99 -8.98 14.72 11.09
C VAL A 99 -7.80 13.75 11.04
N LEU A 100 -7.64 13.02 9.93
CA LEU A 100 -6.62 11.99 9.77
C LEU A 100 -5.47 12.40 8.82
N ASP A 101 -5.48 13.64 8.33
CA ASP A 101 -4.62 14.14 7.23
C ASP A 101 -4.49 13.12 6.08
N PHE A 102 -5.63 12.54 5.72
CA PHE A 102 -5.68 11.42 4.80
C PHE A 102 -5.84 11.94 3.37
N GLN A 103 -4.72 12.00 2.65
CA GLN A 103 -4.64 12.54 1.29
C GLN A 103 -4.62 11.40 0.28
N ALA A 104 -5.80 10.83 0.05
CA ALA A 104 -6.03 9.67 -0.82
C ALA A 104 -5.33 9.74 -2.19
N GLU A 105 -5.63 10.79 -2.97
CA GLU A 105 -5.06 10.99 -4.30
C GLU A 105 -3.53 11.17 -4.25
N ALA A 106 -3.03 11.92 -3.26
CA ALA A 106 -1.60 12.14 -3.09
C ALA A 106 -0.86 10.85 -2.70
N GLY A 107 -1.46 9.98 -1.89
CA GLY A 107 -0.91 8.66 -1.55
C GLY A 107 -0.81 7.73 -2.76
N VAL A 108 -1.86 7.72 -3.60
CA VAL A 108 -1.84 6.97 -4.87
C VAL A 108 -0.75 7.52 -5.79
N ASN A 109 -0.71 8.84 -6.00
CA ASN A 109 0.30 9.48 -6.84
C ASN A 109 1.72 9.23 -6.32
N TYR A 110 1.94 9.23 -5.01
CA TYR A 110 3.21 8.85 -4.39
C TYR A 110 3.65 7.44 -4.83
N ALA A 111 2.76 6.45 -4.82
CA ALA A 111 3.11 5.09 -5.23
C ALA A 111 3.37 4.99 -6.74
N LEU A 112 2.51 5.59 -7.57
CA LEU A 112 2.66 5.57 -9.03
C LEU A 112 3.94 6.28 -9.48
N ASP A 113 4.27 7.43 -8.89
CA ASP A 113 5.46 8.18 -9.24
C ASP A 113 6.76 7.48 -8.86
N ASN A 114 6.81 6.85 -7.67
CA ASN A 114 8.00 6.11 -7.27
C ASN A 114 8.15 4.81 -8.06
N ALA A 115 7.06 4.10 -8.36
CA ALA A 115 7.10 2.93 -9.24
C ALA A 115 7.65 3.30 -10.62
N ARG A 116 7.18 4.39 -11.22
CA ARG A 116 7.67 4.90 -12.50
C ARG A 116 9.17 5.24 -12.47
N LYS A 117 9.66 5.85 -11.39
CA LYS A 117 11.10 6.18 -11.24
C LYS A 117 11.97 4.93 -11.17
N ASP A 118 11.46 3.87 -10.56
CA ASP A 118 12.17 2.60 -10.39
C ASP A 118 11.90 1.59 -11.53
N GLY A 119 11.08 1.95 -12.51
CA GLY A 119 10.75 1.08 -13.65
C GLY A 119 9.83 -0.09 -13.31
N ILE A 120 9.03 0.04 -12.24
CA ILE A 120 8.09 -0.97 -11.73
C ILE A 120 6.70 -0.71 -12.31
N ASP A 121 5.99 -1.76 -12.71
CA ASP A 121 4.58 -1.65 -13.17
C ASP A 121 3.68 -1.26 -11.98
N ALA A 122 2.76 -0.31 -12.16
CA ALA A 122 1.89 0.10 -11.07
C ALA A 122 0.51 0.51 -11.56
N ALA A 123 -0.51 0.03 -10.86
CA ALA A 123 -1.91 0.31 -11.13
C ALA A 123 -2.75 0.16 -9.87
N LEU A 124 -3.95 0.73 -9.86
CA LEU A 124 -4.96 0.40 -8.86
C LEU A 124 -5.58 -0.96 -9.19
N PHE A 125 -6.02 -1.68 -8.16
CA PHE A 125 -6.89 -2.84 -8.39
C PHE A 125 -8.22 -2.40 -9.01
N PRO A 126 -8.76 -3.17 -9.97
CA PRO A 126 -10.12 -2.95 -10.43
C PRO A 126 -11.09 -3.27 -9.28
N MET A 127 -12.19 -2.53 -9.22
CA MET A 127 -13.19 -2.73 -8.17
C MET A 127 -14.14 -3.86 -8.56
N TRP A 128 -14.40 -4.78 -7.64
CA TRP A 128 -15.32 -5.93 -7.82
C TRP A 128 -14.94 -6.92 -8.92
N GLU A 129 -13.74 -6.80 -9.50
CA GLU A 129 -13.27 -7.68 -10.55
C GLU A 129 -12.15 -8.60 -10.04
N GLU A 130 -12.10 -9.81 -10.58
CA GLU A 130 -11.00 -10.74 -10.32
C GLU A 130 -9.71 -10.22 -10.97
N ILE A 131 -8.60 -10.32 -10.24
CA ILE A 131 -7.28 -10.09 -10.79
C ILE A 131 -6.40 -11.34 -10.64
N VAL A 132 -5.82 -11.75 -11.77
CA VAL A 132 -4.84 -12.84 -11.79
C VAL A 132 -3.45 -12.22 -11.57
N LEU A 133 -2.88 -12.47 -10.38
CA LEU A 133 -1.54 -11.99 -10.05
C LEU A 133 -0.43 -12.79 -10.73
N PHE A 134 -0.61 -14.11 -10.85
CA PHE A 134 0.37 -15.03 -11.44
C PHE A 134 -0.30 -15.95 -12.46
N LYS A 135 0.31 -16.09 -13.63
CA LYS A 135 -0.13 -16.99 -14.69
C LYS A 135 0.82 -18.19 -14.77
N GLN A 136 0.30 -19.34 -15.19
CA GLN A 136 1.09 -20.54 -15.49
C GLN A 136 1.93 -20.35 -16.76
#